data_AF-A0A2A3JR23-F1
#
_entry.id   AF-A0A2A3JR23-F1
#
_cell.length_a   1.000
_cell.length_b   1.000
_cell.length_c   1.000
_cell.angle_alpha   90.00
_cell.angle_beta   90.00
_cell.angle_gamma   90.00
#
_symmetry.space_group_name_H-M   'P 1'
#
loop_
_entity.id
_entity.type
_entity.pdbx_description
1 polymer ?
#
loop_
_entity_poly.entity_id
_entity_poly.type
_entity_poly.pdbx_seq_one_letter_code
_entity_poly.pdbx_strand_id
1 'polypeptide(L)'
;MQGATGPFWGHNAIVRVQAFAESCGLPELQGKPPFGGHILSHDYVEAALLARAGWKVEVDASIDGSFEEGPENLLSFAKRDRRWCQGNLQHIRLLLAPGLAPWSRFVFVLGIFSYLVSLLWFGFLVASVIAAVTAPPPDYFPEPHLLFPVFPSDRTKEMIALMIGIFGLLIMPKFAILTESVLTRRVGGFGGAMRAFWSVVTEVVLTSLIAPLMLMYQTKAVLQVLSGRDGGWPSSQRGEGQLTLVQGIRAGLWITATGAVALAVTAWLSPDLVPWLLPVCLPMLFAPVLISWSSRPLTHKLFITPDELTPAPVVRSYREIHARWSGAPQAPLPQPGLGRGAQHAAA
;
A
#
# COMPACT_ATOMS: atom_id res chain seq x y z
N MET A 1 -1.51 -13.76 -15.56
CA MET A 1 -2.44 -13.24 -16.59
C MET A 1 -1.99 -11.87 -17.11
N GLN A 2 -0.78 -11.72 -17.66
CA GLN A 2 -0.31 -10.45 -18.25
C GLN A 2 -0.09 -10.52 -19.78
N GLY A 3 0.01 -11.73 -20.34
CA GLY A 3 0.23 -11.93 -21.77
C GLY A 3 1.49 -11.22 -22.27
N ALA A 4 1.42 -10.64 -23.47
CA ALA A 4 2.49 -9.86 -24.07
C ALA A 4 2.44 -8.35 -23.74
N THR A 5 1.47 -7.93 -22.93
CA THR A 5 1.18 -6.51 -22.62
C THR A 5 1.29 -6.26 -21.12
N GLY A 6 2.44 -6.58 -20.54
CA GLY A 6 2.71 -6.34 -19.12
C GLY A 6 2.84 -4.87 -18.75
N PRO A 7 2.69 -4.52 -17.46
CA PRO A 7 3.02 -3.20 -16.94
C PRO A 7 4.53 -2.97 -16.84
N PHE A 8 4.94 -1.72 -16.68
CA PHE A 8 6.30 -1.29 -16.36
C PHE A 8 6.25 -0.25 -15.23
N TRP A 9 7.15 -0.36 -14.25
CA TRP A 9 7.17 0.44 -13.02
C TRP A 9 8.39 1.36 -12.89
N GLY A 10 9.07 1.66 -14.00
CA GLY A 10 10.14 2.67 -14.06
C GLY A 10 11.52 2.20 -13.62
N HIS A 11 11.63 1.03 -12.99
CA HIS A 11 12.89 0.51 -12.43
C HIS A 11 13.05 -0.99 -12.71
N ASN A 12 14.27 -1.51 -12.49
CA ASN A 12 14.64 -2.93 -12.68
C ASN A 12 14.17 -3.49 -14.03
N ALA A 13 14.36 -2.71 -15.09
CA ALA A 13 13.90 -3.05 -16.43
C ALA A 13 15.05 -3.19 -17.42
N ILE A 14 14.92 -4.18 -18.30
CA ILE A 14 15.78 -4.36 -19.46
C ILE A 14 14.98 -3.95 -20.68
N VAL A 15 15.48 -2.95 -21.42
CA VAL A 15 14.75 -2.36 -22.53
C VAL A 15 15.59 -2.43 -23.80
N ARG A 16 14.97 -2.81 -24.91
CA ARG A 16 15.60 -2.71 -26.23
C ARG A 16 15.63 -1.24 -26.65
N VAL A 17 16.84 -0.67 -26.72
CA VAL A 17 17.05 0.76 -27.02
C VAL A 17 16.27 1.22 -28.25
N GLN A 18 16.33 0.46 -29.35
CA GLN A 18 15.60 0.80 -30.58
C GLN A 18 14.08 0.86 -30.36
N ALA A 19 13.50 -0.15 -29.70
CA ALA A 19 12.07 -0.21 -29.42
C ALA A 19 11.61 1.01 -28.59
N PHE A 20 12.39 1.36 -27.58
CA PHE A 20 12.11 2.50 -26.71
C PHE A 20 12.21 3.83 -27.47
N ALA A 21 13.30 4.04 -28.22
CA ALA A 21 13.53 5.27 -28.97
C ALA A 21 12.43 5.52 -30.03
N GLU A 22 11.95 4.46 -30.68
CA GLU A 22 10.91 4.55 -31.72
C GLU A 22 9.49 4.71 -31.14
N SER A 23 9.24 4.22 -29.91
CA SER A 23 7.88 4.11 -29.35
C SER A 23 7.58 5.09 -28.21
N CYS A 24 8.57 5.45 -27.40
CA CYS A 24 8.39 6.09 -26.09
C CYS A 24 8.70 7.59 -26.06
N GLY A 25 8.42 8.31 -27.16
CA GLY A 25 8.49 9.77 -27.20
C GLY A 25 7.29 10.42 -26.53
N LEU A 26 7.30 10.54 -25.20
CA LEU A 26 6.16 11.03 -24.43
C LEU A 26 5.91 12.53 -24.65
N PRO A 27 4.74 12.93 -25.19
CA PRO A 27 4.37 14.33 -25.25
C PRO A 27 3.91 14.83 -23.88
N GLU A 28 4.06 16.12 -23.63
CA GLU A 28 3.38 16.77 -22.51
C GLU A 28 1.87 16.80 -22.73
N LEU A 29 1.10 16.56 -21.67
CA LEU A 29 -0.34 16.68 -21.70
C LEU A 29 -0.73 18.16 -21.78
N GLN A 30 -1.58 18.52 -22.74
CA GLN A 30 -2.05 19.90 -22.90
C GLN A 30 -2.76 20.43 -21.66
N GLY A 31 -2.57 21.70 -21.33
CA GLY A 31 -3.23 22.38 -20.20
C GLY A 31 -2.35 22.47 -18.95
N LYS A 32 -2.93 22.93 -17.84
CA LYS A 32 -2.20 23.18 -16.60
C LYS A 32 -2.09 21.91 -15.73
N PRO A 33 -0.99 21.72 -14.98
CA PRO A 33 -0.94 20.73 -13.90
C PRO A 33 -2.11 20.88 -12.92
N PRO A 34 -2.58 19.81 -12.27
CA PRO A 34 -1.98 18.47 -12.17
C PRO A 34 -2.38 17.49 -13.28
N PHE A 35 -3.38 17.81 -14.12
CA PHE A 35 -3.84 16.96 -15.22
C PHE A 35 -3.16 17.25 -16.57
N GLY A 36 -2.51 18.40 -16.72
CA GLY A 36 -1.61 18.74 -17.83
C GLY A 36 -0.12 18.64 -17.44
N GLY A 37 0.77 18.99 -18.36
CA GLY A 37 2.22 18.94 -18.20
C GLY A 37 2.81 17.55 -18.37
N HIS A 38 4.00 17.33 -17.78
CA HIS A 38 4.67 16.02 -17.81
C HIS A 38 3.82 14.93 -17.13
N ILE A 39 3.87 13.74 -17.71
CA ILE A 39 3.24 12.55 -17.15
C ILE A 39 4.13 12.02 -16.03
N LEU A 40 3.64 12.04 -14.78
CA LEU A 40 4.46 11.62 -13.64
C LEU A 40 4.69 10.10 -13.62
N SER A 41 3.62 9.32 -13.79
CA SER A 41 3.65 7.85 -13.94
C SER A 41 3.81 7.47 -15.41
N HIS A 42 4.93 7.91 -15.99
CA HIS A 42 5.25 7.76 -17.41
C HIS A 42 5.56 6.31 -17.80
N ASP A 43 6.18 5.56 -16.91
CA ASP A 43 6.49 4.13 -17.01
C ASP A 43 5.31 3.28 -17.52
N TYR A 44 4.12 3.44 -16.92
CA TYR A 44 2.92 2.75 -17.38
C TYR A 44 2.52 3.14 -18.82
N VAL A 45 2.75 4.40 -19.19
CA VAL A 45 2.44 4.91 -20.52
C VAL A 45 3.44 4.39 -21.54
N GLU A 46 4.73 4.35 -21.20
CA GLU A 46 5.77 3.77 -22.05
C GLU A 46 5.53 2.29 -22.33
N ALA A 47 5.13 1.50 -21.33
CA ALA A 47 4.70 0.12 -21.55
C ALA A 47 3.51 0.03 -22.52
N ALA A 48 2.52 0.91 -22.38
CA ALA A 48 1.37 0.95 -23.27
C ALA A 48 1.75 1.36 -24.71
N LEU A 49 2.73 2.26 -24.86
CA LEU A 49 3.23 2.71 -26.16
C LEU A 49 4.06 1.62 -26.85
N LEU A 50 4.91 0.90 -26.11
CA LEU A 50 5.64 -0.28 -26.61
C LEU A 50 4.65 -1.36 -27.09
N ALA A 51 3.66 -1.68 -26.26
CA ALA A 51 2.61 -2.64 -26.63
C ALA A 51 1.83 -2.21 -27.87
N ARG A 52 1.50 -0.90 -27.99
CA ARG A 52 0.86 -0.33 -29.20
C ARG A 52 1.73 -0.49 -30.45
N ALA A 53 3.04 -0.39 -30.31
CA ALA A 53 4.00 -0.58 -31.42
C ALA A 53 4.29 -2.06 -31.72
N GLY A 54 3.62 -3.00 -31.06
CA GLY A 54 3.77 -4.44 -31.28
C GLY A 54 4.91 -5.09 -30.50
N TRP A 55 5.57 -4.36 -29.60
CA TRP A 55 6.59 -4.93 -28.72
C TRP A 55 5.97 -5.68 -27.55
N LYS A 56 6.60 -6.79 -27.16
CA LYS A 56 6.26 -7.51 -25.94
C LYS A 56 6.79 -6.74 -24.72
N VAL A 57 5.91 -6.48 -23.75
CA VAL A 57 6.28 -6.02 -22.41
C VAL A 57 5.96 -7.13 -21.42
N GLU A 58 6.94 -7.52 -20.61
CA GLU A 58 6.83 -8.67 -19.72
C GLU A 58 7.44 -8.35 -18.36
N VAL A 59 6.71 -8.70 -17.30
CA VAL A 59 7.25 -8.75 -15.95
C VAL A 59 7.77 -10.17 -15.72
N ASP A 60 9.09 -10.31 -15.71
CA ASP A 60 9.75 -11.59 -15.47
C ASP A 60 10.18 -11.69 -13.99
N ALA A 61 9.51 -12.56 -13.25
CA ALA A 61 9.79 -12.81 -11.83
C ALA A 61 10.96 -13.77 -11.58
N SER A 62 11.58 -14.32 -12.64
CA SER A 62 12.71 -15.25 -12.54
C SER A 62 14.08 -14.55 -12.54
N ILE A 63 14.11 -13.24 -12.81
CA ILE A 63 15.35 -12.46 -12.87
C ILE A 63 15.67 -11.92 -11.48
N ASP A 64 16.77 -12.42 -10.90
CA ASP A 64 17.32 -11.93 -9.63
C ASP A 64 18.23 -10.69 -9.82
N GLY A 65 18.69 -10.10 -8.71
CA GLY A 65 19.73 -9.05 -8.73
C GLY A 65 19.21 -7.61 -8.76
N SER A 66 17.96 -7.39 -8.35
CA SER A 66 17.37 -6.07 -8.13
C SER A 66 17.55 -5.63 -6.68
N PHE A 67 18.20 -4.48 -6.44
CA PHE A 67 18.55 -3.98 -5.10
C PHE A 67 17.97 -2.59 -4.81
N GLU A 68 16.68 -2.43 -5.02
CA GLU A 68 15.99 -1.16 -4.79
C GLU A 68 15.58 -0.98 -3.32
N GLU A 69 15.74 0.24 -2.81
CA GLU A 69 15.30 0.60 -1.47
C GLU A 69 13.97 1.38 -1.51
N GLY A 70 13.07 1.00 -0.62
CA GLY A 70 11.82 1.70 -0.38
C GLY A 70 11.99 2.97 0.46
N PRO A 71 10.93 3.76 0.63
CA PRO A 71 10.92 4.90 1.55
C PRO A 71 11.13 4.43 3.00
N GLU A 72 11.98 5.11 3.75
CA GLU A 72 12.42 4.69 5.09
C GLU A 72 11.37 4.93 6.19
N ASN A 73 10.37 5.78 5.95
CA ASN A 73 9.32 6.07 6.91
C ASN A 73 7.96 6.41 6.25
N LEU A 74 6.89 6.38 7.04
CA LEU A 74 5.52 6.59 6.55
C LEU A 74 5.32 7.94 5.84
N LEU A 75 6.00 9.00 6.27
CA LEU A 75 5.88 10.32 5.63
C LEU A 75 6.57 10.37 4.27
N SER A 76 7.75 9.77 4.17
CA SER A 76 8.46 9.61 2.88
C SER A 76 7.65 8.75 1.92
N PHE A 77 7.00 7.69 2.42
CA PHE A 77 6.07 6.86 1.66
C PHE A 77 4.87 7.69 1.16
N ALA A 78 4.18 8.41 2.04
CA ALA A 78 3.03 9.24 1.67
C ALA A 78 3.39 10.36 0.66
N LYS A 79 4.58 10.98 0.78
CA LYS A 79 5.09 11.95 -0.19
C LYS A 79 5.29 11.31 -1.57
N ARG A 80 5.88 10.11 -1.62
CA ARG A 80 6.06 9.36 -2.88
C ARG A 80 4.71 8.95 -3.46
N ASP A 81 3.83 8.41 -2.63
CA ASP A 81 2.49 7.96 -3.01
C ASP A 81 1.63 9.12 -3.53
N ARG A 82 1.81 10.35 -3.02
CA ARG A 82 1.15 11.56 -3.56
C ARG A 82 1.52 11.86 -5.01
N ARG A 83 2.77 11.58 -5.43
CA ARG A 83 3.19 11.74 -6.84
C ARG A 83 2.58 10.66 -7.72
N TRP A 84 2.61 9.42 -7.25
CA TRP A 84 1.97 8.29 -7.93
C TRP A 84 0.46 8.50 -8.07
N CYS A 85 -0.22 9.00 -7.04
CA CYS A 85 -1.64 9.36 -7.08
C CYS A 85 -1.93 10.34 -8.22
N GLN A 86 -1.15 11.41 -8.34
CA GLN A 86 -1.33 12.36 -9.44
C GLN A 86 -1.05 11.73 -10.80
N GLY A 87 0.05 10.98 -10.95
CA GLY A 87 0.38 10.29 -12.20
C GLY A 87 -0.69 9.30 -12.65
N ASN A 88 -1.26 8.53 -11.71
CA ASN A 88 -2.35 7.61 -12.00
C ASN A 88 -3.64 8.36 -12.37
N LEU A 89 -3.97 9.47 -11.68
CA LEU A 89 -5.13 10.28 -12.06
C LEU A 89 -4.95 10.99 -13.41
N GLN A 90 -3.72 11.35 -13.80
CA GLN A 90 -3.41 11.87 -15.14
C GLN A 90 -3.78 10.86 -16.24
N HIS A 91 -3.68 9.55 -15.99
CA HIS A 91 -3.99 8.51 -16.97
C HIS A 91 -5.46 8.49 -17.41
N ILE A 92 -6.38 9.15 -16.69
CA ILE A 92 -7.78 9.35 -17.14
C ILE A 92 -7.80 9.94 -18.56
N ARG A 93 -6.86 10.85 -18.86
CA ARG A 93 -6.76 11.51 -20.17
C ARG A 93 -6.25 10.60 -21.28
N LEU A 94 -5.66 9.46 -20.93
CA LEU A 94 -5.05 8.51 -21.86
C LEU A 94 -5.94 7.30 -22.13
N LEU A 95 -7.02 7.10 -21.36
CA LEU A 95 -7.91 5.94 -21.49
C LEU A 95 -8.47 5.76 -22.92
N LEU A 96 -8.82 6.88 -23.56
CA LEU A 96 -9.38 6.89 -24.92
C LEU A 96 -8.34 7.17 -26.00
N ALA A 97 -7.04 7.16 -25.67
CA ALA A 97 -6.01 7.35 -26.67
C ALA A 97 -6.09 6.21 -27.73
N PRO A 98 -5.99 6.57 -29.03
CA PRO A 98 -6.12 5.60 -30.10
C PRO A 98 -4.93 4.63 -30.14
N GLY A 99 -5.21 3.40 -30.56
CA GLY A 99 -4.22 2.34 -30.75
C GLY A 99 -3.73 1.66 -29.45
N LEU A 100 -4.13 2.12 -28.27
CA LEU A 100 -3.76 1.43 -27.03
C LEU A 100 -4.46 0.07 -26.92
N ALA A 101 -3.70 -0.94 -26.48
CA ALA A 101 -4.25 -2.27 -26.20
C ALA A 101 -5.31 -2.20 -25.08
N PRO A 102 -6.40 -3.00 -25.16
CA PRO A 102 -7.42 -3.04 -24.12
C PRO A 102 -6.85 -3.31 -22.71
N TRP A 103 -5.84 -4.17 -22.62
CA TRP A 103 -5.19 -4.49 -21.36
C TRP A 103 -4.43 -3.29 -20.77
N SER A 104 -3.74 -2.49 -21.58
CA SER A 104 -3.08 -1.26 -21.10
C SER A 104 -4.09 -0.27 -20.53
N ARG A 105 -5.27 -0.14 -21.16
CA ARG A 105 -6.37 0.68 -20.63
C ARG A 105 -6.88 0.15 -19.30
N PHE A 106 -7.04 -1.17 -19.19
CA PHE A 106 -7.44 -1.80 -17.94
C PHE A 106 -6.44 -1.52 -16.81
N VAL A 107 -5.14 -1.60 -17.09
CA VAL A 107 -4.08 -1.24 -16.12
C VAL A 107 -4.19 0.22 -15.69
N PHE A 108 -4.44 1.17 -16.60
CA PHE A 108 -4.69 2.57 -16.23
C PHE A 108 -5.92 2.73 -15.33
N VAL A 109 -7.03 2.04 -15.64
CA VAL A 109 -8.24 2.04 -14.79
C VAL A 109 -7.92 1.51 -13.39
N LEU A 110 -7.20 0.38 -13.29
CA LEU A 110 -6.76 -0.15 -11.99
C LEU A 110 -5.88 0.85 -11.23
N GLY A 111 -4.95 1.51 -11.93
CA GLY A 111 -4.11 2.56 -11.37
C GLY A 111 -4.93 3.72 -10.78
N ILE A 112 -5.91 4.22 -11.52
CA ILE A 112 -6.85 5.27 -11.07
C ILE A 112 -7.64 4.80 -9.84
N PHE A 113 -8.23 3.60 -9.91
CA PHE A 113 -9.07 3.07 -8.82
C PHE A 113 -8.27 2.73 -7.57
N SER A 114 -6.97 2.41 -7.68
CA SER A 114 -6.11 2.17 -6.51
C SER A 114 -6.06 3.37 -5.55
N TYR A 115 -6.30 4.59 -6.06
CA TYR A 115 -6.42 5.81 -5.26
C TYR A 115 -7.88 6.22 -4.96
N LEU A 116 -8.79 6.08 -5.93
CA LEU A 116 -10.21 6.46 -5.72
C LEU A 116 -10.90 5.59 -4.66
N VAL A 117 -10.48 4.33 -4.48
CA VAL A 117 -11.01 3.44 -3.45
C VAL A 117 -10.90 4.06 -2.05
N SER A 118 -9.83 4.80 -1.75
CA SER A 118 -9.69 5.48 -0.46
C SER A 118 -10.75 6.55 -0.23
N LEU A 119 -11.13 7.30 -1.27
CA LEU A 119 -12.23 8.26 -1.18
C LEU A 119 -13.59 7.57 -1.06
N LEU A 120 -13.82 6.50 -1.83
CA LEU A 120 -15.05 5.71 -1.76
C LEU A 120 -15.23 5.06 -0.38
N TRP A 121 -14.16 4.53 0.20
CA TRP A 121 -14.17 3.95 1.53
C TRP A 121 -14.46 4.99 2.61
N PHE A 122 -13.82 6.16 2.53
CA PHE A 122 -14.13 7.27 3.44
C PHE A 122 -15.60 7.70 3.33
N GLY A 123 -16.11 7.82 2.10
CA GLY A 123 -17.53 8.11 1.84
C GLY A 123 -18.47 7.03 2.39
N PHE A 124 -18.09 5.75 2.27
CA PHE A 124 -18.83 4.63 2.84
C PHE A 124 -18.92 4.69 4.37
N LEU A 125 -17.83 5.06 5.07
CA LEU A 125 -17.85 5.25 6.52
C LEU A 125 -18.81 6.37 6.93
N VAL A 126 -18.76 7.51 6.24
CA VAL A 126 -19.68 8.64 6.48
C VAL A 126 -21.14 8.23 6.21
N ALA A 127 -21.39 7.58 5.08
CA ALA A 127 -22.72 7.09 4.73
C ALA A 127 -23.24 6.07 5.75
N SER A 128 -22.38 5.24 6.33
CA SER A 128 -22.75 4.26 7.36
C SER A 128 -23.22 4.95 8.65
N VAL A 129 -22.53 6.00 9.08
CA VAL A 129 -22.98 6.81 10.23
C VAL A 129 -24.31 7.50 9.93
N ILE A 130 -24.46 8.12 8.76
CA ILE A 130 -25.72 8.76 8.35
C ILE A 130 -26.86 7.74 8.33
N ALA A 131 -26.64 6.58 7.72
CA ALA A 131 -27.64 5.53 7.59
C ALA A 131 -28.11 5.00 8.95
N ALA A 132 -27.22 4.88 9.94
CA ALA A 132 -27.61 4.47 11.29
C ALA A 132 -28.45 5.52 12.02
N VAL A 133 -28.23 6.81 11.74
CA VAL A 133 -28.95 7.91 12.38
C VAL A 133 -30.30 8.17 11.73
N THR A 134 -30.41 7.92 10.42
CA THR A 134 -31.65 8.08 9.67
C THR A 134 -32.47 6.79 9.59
N ALA A 135 -32.00 5.70 10.20
CA ALA A 135 -32.72 4.44 10.22
C ALA A 135 -34.08 4.62 10.92
N PRO A 136 -35.20 4.30 10.25
CA PRO A 136 -36.50 4.37 10.90
C PRO A 136 -36.55 3.33 12.03
N PRO A 137 -37.30 3.60 13.11
CA PRO A 137 -37.56 2.57 14.11
C PRO A 137 -38.23 1.37 13.42
N PRO A 138 -37.98 0.14 13.89
CA PRO A 138 -38.61 -1.04 13.32
C PRO A 138 -40.13 -0.92 13.40
N ASP A 139 -40.78 -0.94 12.24
CA ASP A 139 -42.24 -0.94 12.13
C ASP A 139 -42.73 -2.39 12.07
N TYR A 140 -43.29 -2.85 13.19
CA TYR A 140 -43.81 -4.21 13.32
C TYR A 140 -45.20 -4.37 12.70
N PHE A 141 -45.89 -3.28 12.35
CA PHE A 141 -47.23 -3.29 11.77
C PHE A 141 -47.32 -2.31 10.59
N PRO A 142 -46.55 -2.54 9.51
CA PRO A 142 -46.49 -1.62 8.37
C PRO A 142 -47.80 -1.53 7.57
N GLU A 143 -48.71 -2.50 7.74
CA GLU A 143 -50.03 -2.52 7.12
C GLU A 143 -51.15 -2.45 8.16
N PRO A 144 -52.23 -1.68 7.90
CA PRO A 144 -53.42 -1.67 8.74
C PRO A 144 -54.03 -3.07 8.86
N HIS A 145 -54.43 -3.46 10.08
CA HIS A 145 -55.10 -4.74 10.41
C HIS A 145 -54.24 -6.01 10.45
N LEU A 146 -52.91 -5.87 10.50
CA LEU A 146 -52.03 -7.00 10.82
C LEU A 146 -52.32 -7.55 12.23
N LEU A 147 -52.73 -8.82 12.31
CA LEU A 147 -53.03 -9.52 13.57
C LEU A 147 -51.77 -9.97 14.33
N PHE A 148 -50.62 -10.04 13.64
CA PHE A 148 -49.34 -10.48 14.18
C PHE A 148 -48.21 -9.53 13.75
N PRO A 149 -47.21 -9.28 14.61
CA PRO A 149 -46.09 -8.40 14.27
C PRO A 149 -45.19 -9.01 13.19
N VAL A 150 -44.75 -8.18 12.24
CA VAL A 150 -43.70 -8.53 11.27
C VAL A 150 -42.35 -8.14 11.86
N PHE A 151 -41.52 -9.13 12.17
CA PHE A 151 -40.15 -8.86 12.61
C PHE A 151 -39.29 -8.45 11.41
N PRO A 152 -38.45 -7.40 11.54
CA PRO A 152 -37.49 -7.05 10.51
C PRO A 152 -36.65 -8.27 10.11
N SER A 153 -36.35 -8.41 8.82
CA SER A 153 -35.52 -9.52 8.33
C SER A 153 -34.16 -9.50 9.01
N ASP A 154 -33.82 -10.56 9.74
CA ASP A 154 -32.50 -10.71 10.32
C ASP A 154 -31.46 -10.92 9.20
N ARG A 155 -30.63 -9.89 8.97
CA ARG A 155 -29.54 -9.89 7.98
C ARG A 155 -28.20 -10.32 8.56
N THR A 156 -28.18 -10.83 9.79
CA THR A 156 -26.95 -11.24 10.49
C THR A 156 -26.16 -12.28 9.69
N LYS A 157 -26.84 -13.19 8.99
CA LYS A 157 -26.18 -14.20 8.14
C LYS A 157 -25.43 -13.56 6.99
N GLU A 158 -26.04 -12.62 6.26
CA GLU A 158 -25.38 -11.89 5.18
C GLU A 158 -24.21 -11.05 5.72
N MET A 159 -24.37 -10.41 6.88
CA MET A 159 -23.29 -9.63 7.51
C MET A 159 -22.10 -10.50 7.89
N ILE A 160 -22.34 -11.66 8.53
CA ILE A 160 -21.27 -12.61 8.89
C ILE A 160 -20.61 -13.18 7.63
N ALA A 161 -21.39 -13.54 6.60
CA ALA A 161 -20.85 -14.04 5.35
C ALA A 161 -19.96 -13.00 4.65
N LEU A 162 -20.40 -11.74 4.62
CA LEU A 162 -19.62 -10.62 4.09
C LEU A 162 -18.33 -10.41 4.90
N MET A 163 -18.43 -10.44 6.23
CA MET A 163 -17.29 -10.31 7.13
C MET A 163 -16.25 -11.42 6.89
N ILE A 164 -16.68 -12.68 6.84
CA ILE A 164 -15.80 -13.84 6.54
C ILE A 164 -15.20 -13.69 5.13
N GLY A 165 -15.99 -13.26 4.15
CA GLY A 165 -15.53 -13.04 2.78
C GLY A 165 -14.43 -11.98 2.69
N ILE A 166 -14.60 -10.84 3.37
CA ILE A 166 -13.63 -9.74 3.40
C ILE A 166 -12.35 -10.17 4.14
N PHE A 167 -12.47 -10.70 5.36
CA PHE A 167 -11.29 -11.15 6.11
C PHE A 167 -10.58 -12.30 5.40
N GLY A 168 -11.33 -13.23 4.82
CA GLY A 168 -10.79 -14.30 3.98
C GLY A 168 -9.98 -13.73 2.82
N LEU A 169 -10.54 -12.82 2.04
CA LEU A 169 -9.86 -12.21 0.90
C LEU A 169 -8.57 -11.47 1.30
N LEU A 170 -8.57 -10.76 2.43
CA LEU A 170 -7.43 -9.96 2.89
C LEU A 170 -6.33 -10.80 3.57
N ILE A 171 -6.72 -11.85 4.30
CA ILE A 171 -5.81 -12.57 5.21
C ILE A 171 -5.40 -13.93 4.63
N MET A 172 -6.30 -14.66 3.96
CA MET A 172 -6.04 -16.01 3.45
C MET A 172 -4.78 -16.08 2.56
N PRO A 173 -4.53 -15.16 1.59
CA PRO A 173 -3.34 -15.26 0.74
C PRO A 173 -2.03 -15.23 1.53
N LYS A 174 -1.98 -14.45 2.63
CA LYS A 174 -0.78 -14.34 3.49
C LYS A 174 -0.47 -15.67 4.18
N PHE A 175 -1.51 -16.34 4.71
CA PHE A 175 -1.36 -17.65 5.34
C PHE A 175 -1.11 -18.76 4.32
N ALA A 176 -1.67 -18.69 3.12
CA ALA A 176 -1.37 -19.63 2.04
C ALA A 176 0.12 -19.58 1.66
N ILE A 177 0.70 -18.38 1.53
CA ILE A 177 2.14 -18.20 1.28
C ILE A 177 2.97 -18.74 2.44
N LEU A 178 2.55 -18.49 3.69
CA LEU A 178 3.24 -19.04 4.86
C LEU A 178 3.22 -20.58 4.85
N THR A 179 2.05 -21.18 4.61
CA THR A 179 1.89 -22.64 4.55
C THR A 179 2.75 -23.23 3.43
N GLU A 180 2.70 -22.68 2.22
CA GLU A 180 3.56 -23.14 1.14
C GLU A 180 5.04 -23.00 1.51
N SER A 181 5.45 -21.87 2.09
CA SER A 181 6.85 -21.64 2.51
C SER A 181 7.32 -22.65 3.57
N VAL A 182 6.42 -23.13 4.43
CA VAL A 182 6.72 -24.19 5.42
C VAL A 182 6.86 -25.53 4.71
N LEU A 183 5.94 -25.87 3.82
CA LEU A 183 5.94 -27.14 3.08
C LEU A 183 7.19 -27.26 2.18
N THR A 184 7.60 -26.17 1.53
CA THR A 184 8.80 -26.12 0.68
C THR A 184 10.08 -25.84 1.45
N ARG A 185 10.01 -25.75 2.80
CA ARG A 185 11.13 -25.46 3.70
C ARG A 185 11.83 -24.11 3.46
N ARG A 186 11.26 -23.22 2.64
CA ARG A 186 11.77 -21.85 2.39
C ARG A 186 11.85 -21.02 3.67
N VAL A 187 11.00 -21.32 4.66
CA VAL A 187 11.04 -20.69 6.00
C VAL A 187 12.41 -20.75 6.69
N GLY A 188 13.30 -21.67 6.31
CA GLY A 188 14.67 -21.70 6.83
C GLY A 188 15.44 -20.40 6.61
N GLY A 189 15.26 -19.75 5.45
CA GLY A 189 15.88 -18.46 5.14
C GLY A 189 15.27 -17.27 5.89
N PHE A 190 14.10 -17.44 6.49
CA PHE A 190 13.36 -16.42 7.25
C PHE A 190 13.44 -16.63 8.78
N GLY A 191 14.42 -17.44 9.23
CA GLY A 191 14.60 -17.76 10.65
C GLY A 191 13.69 -18.85 11.22
N GLY A 192 13.05 -19.64 10.34
CA GLY A 192 12.23 -20.80 10.69
C GLY A 192 10.73 -20.52 10.77
N ALA A 193 9.93 -21.61 10.81
CA ALA A 193 8.47 -21.54 10.71
C ALA A 193 7.82 -20.65 11.79
N MET A 194 8.30 -20.73 13.04
CA MET A 194 7.74 -19.94 14.14
C MET A 194 7.99 -18.43 13.98
N ARG A 195 9.19 -18.04 13.51
CA ARG A 195 9.50 -16.62 13.25
C ARG A 195 8.75 -16.10 12.04
N ALA A 196 8.60 -16.91 10.99
CA ALA A 196 7.79 -16.56 9.83
C ALA A 196 6.32 -16.36 10.21
N PHE A 197 5.73 -17.25 11.03
CA PHE A 197 4.37 -17.09 11.53
C PHE A 197 4.17 -15.78 12.30
N TRP A 198 5.04 -15.49 13.28
CA TRP A 198 4.96 -14.24 14.03
C TRP A 198 5.26 -13.00 13.19
N SER A 199 6.06 -13.13 12.13
CA SER A 199 6.27 -12.04 11.16
C SER A 199 4.98 -11.76 10.39
N VAL A 200 4.27 -12.77 9.91
CA VAL A 200 2.96 -12.60 9.23
C VAL A 200 1.92 -11.98 10.18
N VAL A 201 1.81 -12.49 11.41
CA VAL A 201 0.87 -11.92 12.40
C VAL A 201 1.21 -10.46 12.71
N THR A 202 2.49 -10.17 12.95
CA THR A 202 2.94 -8.79 13.23
C THR A 202 2.72 -7.88 12.03
N GLU A 203 2.94 -8.36 10.80
CA GLU A 203 2.66 -7.61 9.57
C GLU A 203 1.18 -7.26 9.45
N VAL A 204 0.27 -8.21 9.69
CA VAL A 204 -1.18 -7.97 9.65
C VAL A 204 -1.57 -6.92 10.68
N VAL A 205 -1.03 -6.98 11.90
CA VAL A 205 -1.30 -5.97 12.94
C VAL A 205 -0.76 -4.61 12.53
N LEU A 206 0.51 -4.54 12.11
CA LEU A 206 1.15 -3.28 11.71
C LEU A 206 0.45 -2.62 10.52
N THR A 207 0.14 -3.38 9.48
CA THR A 207 -0.56 -2.86 8.29
C THR A 207 -1.99 -2.45 8.62
N SER A 208 -2.69 -3.17 9.51
CA SER A 208 -4.03 -2.77 9.98
C SER A 208 -3.99 -1.46 10.77
N LEU A 209 -2.97 -1.24 11.59
CA LEU A 209 -2.78 0.03 12.32
C LEU A 209 -2.40 1.19 11.38
N ILE A 210 -1.62 0.92 10.34
CA ILE A 210 -1.16 1.94 9.38
C ILE A 210 -2.24 2.28 8.34
N ALA A 211 -3.11 1.33 8.00
CA ALA A 211 -4.09 1.49 6.93
C ALA A 211 -5.00 2.73 7.09
N PRO A 212 -5.56 3.06 8.28
CA PRO A 212 -6.35 4.28 8.46
C PRO A 212 -5.55 5.57 8.24
N LEU A 213 -4.26 5.59 8.58
CA LEU A 213 -3.39 6.74 8.32
C LEU A 213 -3.17 6.91 6.82
N MET A 214 -2.92 5.81 6.10
CA MET A 214 -2.76 5.80 4.66
C MET A 214 -4.05 6.18 3.93
N LEU A 215 -5.21 5.70 4.38
CA LEU A 215 -6.53 6.12 3.92
C LEU A 215 -6.65 7.65 3.95
N MET A 216 -6.27 8.28 5.06
CA MET A 216 -6.32 9.73 5.18
C MET A 216 -5.33 10.43 4.24
N TYR A 217 -4.08 9.97 4.16
CA TYR A 217 -3.09 10.56 3.25
C TYR A 217 -3.50 10.44 1.78
N GLN A 218 -4.03 9.29 1.36
CA GLN A 218 -4.51 9.06 0.00
C GLN A 218 -5.78 9.86 -0.30
N THR A 219 -6.74 9.92 0.63
CA THR A 219 -7.92 10.78 0.51
C THR A 219 -7.51 12.24 0.31
N LYS A 220 -6.57 12.74 1.12
CA LYS A 220 -6.00 14.09 0.96
C LYS A 220 -5.31 14.26 -0.40
N ALA A 221 -4.53 13.27 -0.84
CA ALA A 221 -3.84 13.30 -2.12
C ALA A 221 -4.81 13.43 -3.30
N VAL A 222 -5.83 12.58 -3.34
CA VAL A 222 -6.89 12.60 -4.37
C VAL A 222 -7.60 13.95 -4.37
N LEU A 223 -8.07 14.43 -3.21
CA LEU A 223 -8.75 15.72 -3.11
C LEU A 223 -7.87 16.90 -3.56
N GLN A 224 -6.57 16.86 -3.27
CA GLN A 224 -5.64 17.88 -3.74
C GLN A 224 -5.51 17.87 -5.27
N VAL A 225 -5.35 16.70 -5.89
CA VAL A 225 -5.25 16.57 -7.36
C VAL A 225 -6.54 17.05 -8.02
N LEU A 226 -7.70 16.60 -7.53
CA LEU A 226 -9.01 17.04 -8.03
C LEU A 226 -9.24 18.55 -7.85
N SER A 227 -8.67 19.15 -6.80
CA SER A 227 -8.71 20.60 -6.57
C SER A 227 -7.70 21.38 -7.42
N GLY A 228 -6.99 20.76 -8.35
CA GLY A 228 -6.01 21.43 -9.20
C GLY A 228 -4.67 21.74 -8.52
N ARG A 229 -4.35 21.12 -7.37
CA ARG A 229 -3.07 21.32 -6.69
C ARG A 229 -2.03 20.33 -7.22
N ASP A 230 -0.98 20.86 -7.82
CA ASP A 230 0.16 20.08 -8.30
C ASP A 230 1.05 19.62 -7.14
N GLY A 231 1.46 18.35 -7.18
CA GLY A 231 2.43 17.77 -6.25
C GLY A 231 3.88 18.01 -6.68
N GLY A 232 4.12 18.29 -7.96
CA GLY A 232 5.45 18.48 -8.54
C GLY A 232 6.38 17.27 -8.35
N TRP A 233 7.69 17.52 -8.51
CA TRP A 233 8.74 16.52 -8.31
C TRP A 233 9.77 17.02 -7.26
N PRO A 234 9.39 17.05 -5.96
CA PRO A 234 10.31 17.45 -4.91
C PRO A 234 11.53 16.51 -4.85
N SER A 235 12.68 17.07 -4.50
CA SER A 235 13.90 16.28 -4.28
C SER A 235 13.66 15.24 -3.18
N SER A 236 14.08 14.00 -3.44
CA SER A 236 14.01 12.94 -2.44
C SER A 236 15.24 13.02 -1.55
N GLN A 237 15.03 13.32 -0.27
CA GLN A 237 16.10 13.34 0.73
C GLN A 237 16.33 11.90 1.22
N ARG A 238 17.55 11.37 1.02
CA ARG A 238 17.93 10.01 1.46
C ARG A 238 18.48 10.08 2.89
N GLY A 239 18.13 9.12 3.76
CA GLY A 239 18.62 9.08 5.15
C GLY A 239 17.80 9.87 6.18
N GLU A 240 16.53 10.20 5.92
CA GLU A 240 15.61 10.79 6.92
C GLU A 240 15.07 9.76 7.94
N GLY A 241 15.55 8.51 7.92
CA GLY A 241 14.87 7.31 8.36
C GLY A 241 14.09 7.36 9.67
N GLN A 242 14.58 8.04 10.70
CA GLN A 242 13.90 8.13 11.99
C GLN A 242 13.17 9.46 12.18
N LEU A 243 11.88 9.38 12.49
CA LEU A 243 11.03 10.53 12.77
C LEU A 243 10.89 10.75 14.28
N THR A 244 11.14 11.98 14.71
CA THR A 244 10.85 12.45 16.06
C THR A 244 9.34 12.51 16.32
N LEU A 245 8.93 12.44 17.59
CA LEU A 245 7.52 12.60 17.97
C LEU A 245 6.96 13.95 17.53
N VAL A 246 7.78 15.02 17.54
CA VAL A 246 7.38 16.36 17.08
C VAL A 246 7.03 16.35 15.58
N GLN A 247 7.83 15.66 14.76
CA GLN A 247 7.51 15.45 13.35
C GLN A 247 6.23 14.62 13.18
N GLY A 248 6.06 13.57 13.99
CA GLY A 248 4.83 12.77 14.03
C GLY A 248 3.59 13.60 14.37
N ILE A 249 3.66 14.48 15.38
CA ILE A 249 2.57 15.39 15.76
C ILE A 249 2.23 16.33 14.61
N ARG A 250 3.23 17.01 14.04
CA ARG A 250 3.01 17.94 12.92
C ARG A 250 2.34 17.26 11.72
N ALA A 251 2.72 16.02 11.43
CA ALA A 251 2.21 15.28 10.28
C ALA A 251 0.88 14.56 10.53
N GLY A 252 0.59 14.18 11.79
CA GLY A 252 -0.52 13.33 12.19
C GLY A 252 -1.65 14.02 12.95
N LEU A 253 -1.46 15.25 13.47
CA LEU A 253 -2.47 15.91 14.32
C LEU A 253 -3.83 16.07 13.64
N TRP A 254 -3.85 16.37 12.34
CA TRP A 254 -5.10 16.48 11.57
C TRP A 254 -5.80 15.12 11.40
N ILE A 255 -5.05 14.01 11.36
CA ILE A 255 -5.58 12.64 11.33
C ILE A 255 -6.20 12.33 12.69
N THR A 256 -5.49 12.62 13.78
CA THR A 256 -6.01 12.49 15.15
C THR A 256 -7.28 13.29 15.36
N ALA A 257 -7.31 14.55 14.93
CA ALA A 257 -8.48 15.41 15.03
C ALA A 257 -9.67 14.84 14.25
N THR A 258 -9.44 14.34 13.03
CA THR A 258 -10.49 13.70 12.22
C THR A 258 -11.03 12.44 12.89
N GLY A 259 -10.14 11.60 13.44
CA GLY A 259 -10.53 10.38 14.16
C GLY A 259 -11.31 10.68 15.43
N ALA A 260 -10.89 11.71 16.18
CA ALA A 260 -11.57 12.17 17.39
C ALA A 260 -12.96 12.72 17.09
N VAL A 261 -13.10 13.56 16.06
CA VAL A 261 -14.40 14.11 15.63
C VAL A 261 -15.31 12.98 15.15
N ALA A 262 -14.83 12.07 14.30
CA ALA A 262 -15.62 10.94 13.81
C ALA A 262 -16.12 10.06 14.97
N LEU A 263 -15.25 9.76 15.94
CA LEU A 263 -15.61 8.96 17.11
C LEU A 263 -16.59 9.69 18.02
N ALA A 264 -16.40 10.98 18.29
CA ALA A 264 -17.28 11.78 19.14
C ALA A 264 -18.67 11.96 18.50
N VAL A 265 -18.73 12.25 17.21
CA VAL A 265 -19.99 12.35 16.44
C VAL A 265 -20.71 11.01 16.46
N THR A 266 -20.00 9.91 16.25
CA THR A 266 -20.62 8.58 16.27
C THR A 266 -21.10 8.21 17.67
N ALA A 267 -20.32 8.48 18.72
CA ALA A 267 -20.72 8.24 20.10
C ALA A 267 -21.93 9.07 20.52
N TRP A 268 -22.10 10.26 19.96
CA TRP A 268 -23.26 11.12 20.22
C TRP A 268 -24.50 10.69 19.44
N LEU A 269 -24.34 10.30 18.17
CA LEU A 269 -25.45 10.00 17.27
C LEU A 269 -25.92 8.54 17.32
N SER A 270 -24.99 7.59 17.40
CA SER A 270 -25.26 6.15 17.41
C SER A 270 -24.15 5.40 18.19
N PRO A 271 -24.27 5.32 19.53
CA PRO A 271 -23.28 4.66 20.38
C PRO A 271 -22.98 3.21 19.97
N ASP A 272 -23.97 2.50 19.43
CA ASP A 272 -23.85 1.10 19.00
C ASP A 272 -22.87 0.92 17.82
N LEU A 273 -22.63 1.99 17.04
CA LEU A 273 -21.64 1.97 15.95
C LEU A 273 -20.20 2.16 16.44
N VAL A 274 -19.99 2.66 17.66
CA VAL A 274 -18.64 3.00 18.17
C VAL A 274 -17.69 1.80 18.09
N PRO A 275 -18.03 0.58 18.56
CA PRO A 275 -17.13 -0.57 18.50
C PRO A 275 -16.69 -0.91 17.06
N TRP A 276 -17.55 -0.67 16.07
CA TRP A 276 -17.30 -0.96 14.67
C TRP A 276 -16.37 0.06 14.01
N LEU A 277 -16.36 1.31 14.50
CA LEU A 277 -15.43 2.34 14.04
C LEU A 277 -14.09 2.33 14.77
N LEU A 278 -13.97 1.68 15.94
CA LEU A 278 -12.71 1.61 16.69
C LEU A 278 -11.52 1.11 15.86
N PRO A 279 -11.61 0.06 15.02
CA PRO A 279 -10.49 -0.37 14.19
C PRO A 279 -9.94 0.71 13.25
N VAL A 280 -10.75 1.73 12.90
CA VAL A 280 -10.35 2.86 12.04
C VAL A 280 -9.98 4.08 12.88
N CYS A 281 -10.85 4.49 13.81
CA CYS A 281 -10.67 5.70 14.61
C CYS A 281 -9.54 5.56 15.64
N LEU A 282 -9.33 4.37 16.23
CA LEU A 282 -8.30 4.18 17.25
C LEU A 282 -6.89 4.38 16.67
N PRO A 283 -6.51 3.78 15.53
CA PRO A 283 -5.21 4.10 14.92
C PRO A 283 -5.09 5.58 14.52
N MET A 284 -6.17 6.20 14.02
CA MET A 284 -6.16 7.63 13.70
C MET A 284 -5.87 8.49 14.93
N LEU A 285 -6.45 8.18 16.09
CA LEU A 285 -6.17 8.90 17.35
C LEU A 285 -4.69 8.85 17.72
N PHE A 286 -4.06 7.69 17.55
CA PHE A 286 -2.64 7.48 17.82
C PHE A 286 -1.72 7.81 16.64
N ALA A 287 -2.21 8.49 15.59
CA ALA A 287 -1.43 8.73 14.37
C ALA A 287 -0.04 9.36 14.61
N PRO A 288 0.13 10.41 15.46
CA PRO A 288 1.45 10.95 15.76
C PRO A 288 2.44 9.93 16.32
N VAL A 289 1.96 9.06 17.21
CA VAL A 289 2.76 8.02 17.84
C VAL A 289 3.08 6.94 16.83
N LEU A 290 2.09 6.48 16.05
CA LEU A 290 2.29 5.47 15.02
C LEU A 290 3.29 5.93 13.94
N ILE A 291 3.18 7.17 13.46
CA ILE A 291 4.11 7.75 12.47
C ILE A 291 5.56 7.75 12.99
N SER A 292 5.77 8.18 14.23
CA SER A 292 7.12 8.22 14.81
C SER A 292 7.63 6.82 15.16
N TRP A 293 6.78 5.98 15.76
CA TRP A 293 7.16 4.63 16.18
C TRP A 293 7.46 3.72 15.00
N SER A 294 6.66 3.75 13.94
CA SER A 294 6.86 2.91 12.74
C SER A 294 8.07 3.32 11.90
N SER A 295 8.68 4.49 12.17
CA SER A 295 9.93 4.92 11.53
C SER A 295 11.18 4.31 12.17
N ARG A 296 11.03 3.63 13.31
CA ARG A 296 12.15 2.98 13.99
C ARG A 296 12.47 1.65 13.33
N PRO A 297 13.75 1.25 13.26
CA PRO A 297 14.11 -0.07 12.76
C PRO A 297 13.44 -1.16 13.62
N LEU A 298 12.85 -2.15 12.95
CA LEU A 298 12.29 -3.32 13.62
C LEU A 298 13.42 -4.17 14.21
N THR A 299 13.11 -4.88 15.30
CA THR A 299 14.08 -5.82 15.89
C THR A 299 14.40 -6.95 14.90
N HIS A 300 15.68 -7.32 14.76
CA HIS A 300 16.15 -8.44 13.90
C HIS A 300 15.66 -9.85 14.33
N LYS A 301 14.59 -9.96 15.13
CA LYS A 301 13.98 -11.24 15.52
C LYS A 301 12.84 -11.65 14.58
N LEU A 302 12.14 -10.68 14.00
CA LEU A 302 11.04 -10.87 13.05
C LEU A 302 11.38 -10.12 11.75
N PHE A 303 10.70 -10.46 10.65
CA PHE A 303 10.91 -9.85 9.32
C PHE A 303 12.29 -10.08 8.70
N ILE A 304 13.04 -11.07 9.19
CA ILE A 304 14.35 -11.41 8.65
C ILE A 304 14.19 -11.94 7.23
N THR A 305 14.94 -11.36 6.29
CA THR A 305 15.01 -11.84 4.91
C THR A 305 16.36 -12.50 4.61
N PRO A 306 16.43 -13.45 3.67
CA PRO A 306 17.70 -14.05 3.23
C PRO A 306 18.74 -13.00 2.78
N ASP A 307 18.29 -11.94 2.10
CA ASP A 307 19.14 -10.86 1.58
C ASP A 307 19.76 -9.99 2.68
N GLU A 308 19.12 -9.90 3.85
CA GLU A 308 19.71 -9.23 5.02
C GLU A 308 20.76 -10.09 5.72
N LEU A 309 20.54 -11.41 5.77
CA LEU A 309 21.46 -12.36 6.39
C LEU A 309 22.71 -12.58 5.52
N THR A 310 22.52 -12.66 4.21
CA THR A 310 23.61 -12.86 3.25
C THR A 310 23.52 -11.82 2.13
N PRO A 311 23.93 -10.55 2.39
CA PRO A 311 23.82 -9.50 1.39
C PRO A 311 24.66 -9.80 0.14
N ALA A 312 24.08 -9.53 -1.03
CA ALA A 312 24.75 -9.72 -2.30
C ALA A 312 26.09 -8.95 -2.36
N PRO A 313 27.11 -9.45 -3.10
CA PRO A 313 28.41 -8.80 -3.20
C PRO A 313 28.34 -7.32 -3.57
N VAL A 314 27.48 -6.95 -4.52
CA VAL A 314 27.30 -5.55 -4.95
C VAL A 314 26.77 -4.65 -3.82
N VAL A 315 25.86 -5.16 -2.98
CA VAL A 315 25.33 -4.42 -1.82
C VAL A 315 26.41 -4.24 -0.76
N ARG A 316 27.24 -5.26 -0.52
CA ARG A 316 28.39 -5.14 0.40
C ARG A 316 29.39 -4.11 -0.10
N SER A 317 29.79 -4.17 -1.37
CA SER A 317 30.69 -3.19 -1.98
C SER A 317 30.13 -1.77 -1.93
N TYR A 318 28.83 -1.60 -2.21
CA TYR A 318 28.16 -0.31 -2.07
C TYR A 318 28.27 0.23 -0.64
N ARG A 319 27.94 -0.58 0.38
CA ARG A 319 28.00 -0.17 1.79
C ARG A 319 29.43 0.19 2.22
N GLU A 320 30.43 -0.58 1.80
CA GLU A 320 31.84 -0.31 2.07
C GLU A 320 32.33 1.00 1.45
N ILE A 321 32.01 1.22 0.17
CA ILE A 321 32.37 2.45 -0.55
C ILE A 321 31.67 3.65 0.07
N HIS A 322 30.37 3.54 0.36
CA HIS A 322 29.58 4.60 0.95
C HIS A 322 30.11 4.98 2.34
N ALA A 323 30.38 3.99 3.21
CA ALA A 323 30.94 4.23 4.55
C ALA A 323 32.29 4.96 4.48
N ARG A 324 33.16 4.56 3.53
CA ARG A 324 34.44 5.24 3.29
C ARG A 324 34.26 6.69 2.86
N TRP A 325 33.28 6.99 2.01
CA TRP A 325 33.03 8.35 1.53
C TRP A 325 32.34 9.23 2.57
N SER A 326 31.43 8.66 3.37
CA SER A 326 30.66 9.41 4.37
C SER A 326 31.36 9.52 5.73
N GLY A 327 32.50 8.85 5.93
CA GLY A 327 33.20 8.79 7.22
C GLY A 327 32.39 8.13 8.34
N ALA A 328 31.34 7.38 7.99
CA ALA A 328 30.45 6.75 8.96
C ALA A 328 31.00 5.36 9.36
N PRO A 329 30.96 4.98 10.65
CA PRO A 329 31.26 3.62 11.07
C PRO A 329 30.32 2.64 10.34
N GLN A 330 30.84 1.50 9.88
CA GLN A 330 30.01 0.44 9.33
C GLN A 330 28.95 0.03 10.36
N ALA A 331 27.67 0.05 9.97
CA ALA A 331 26.65 -0.63 10.75
C ALA A 331 27.07 -2.12 10.85
N PRO A 332 27.13 -2.71 12.06
CA PRO A 332 27.57 -4.09 12.21
C PRO A 332 26.71 -5.00 11.35
N LEU A 333 27.35 -5.82 10.51
CA LEU A 333 26.66 -6.90 9.80
C LEU A 333 25.95 -7.78 10.83
N PRO A 334 24.70 -8.18 10.60
CA PRO A 334 24.02 -9.11 11.49
C PRO A 334 24.85 -10.39 11.56
N GLN A 335 25.40 -10.69 12.74
CA GLN A 335 26.06 -11.97 12.94
C GLN A 335 24.99 -13.06 12.77
N PRO A 336 25.22 -14.06 11.90
CA PRO A 336 24.33 -15.21 11.85
C PRO A 336 24.33 -15.82 13.24
N GLY A 337 23.15 -15.86 13.87
CA GLY A 337 22.98 -16.51 15.15
C GLY A 337 23.52 -17.93 15.03
N LEU A 338 24.57 -18.24 15.80
CA LEU A 338 25.15 -19.56 15.94
C LEU A 338 24.06 -20.54 16.40
N GLY A 339 23.36 -21.13 15.44
CA GLY A 339 22.70 -22.41 15.62
C GLY A 339 23.80 -23.44 15.83
N ARG A 340 24.08 -23.77 17.08
CA ARG A 340 24.85 -24.96 17.42
C ARG A 340 24.19 -26.18 16.76
N GLY A 341 24.98 -26.96 16.03
CA GLY A 341 24.75 -28.40 15.88
C GLY A 341 24.43 -28.89 14.47
N ALA A 342 25.46 -29.00 13.63
CA ALA A 342 25.66 -30.18 12.77
C ALA A 342 27.14 -30.21 12.39
N GLN A 343 27.94 -30.85 13.23
CA GLN A 343 29.26 -31.33 12.84
C GLN A 343 29.04 -32.37 11.73
N HIS A 344 29.29 -32.01 10.48
CA HIS A 344 29.64 -33.01 9.48
C HIS A 344 31.03 -33.52 9.84
N ALA A 345 31.07 -34.68 10.49
CA ALA A 345 32.25 -35.51 10.53
C ALA A 345 32.54 -36.00 9.11
N ALA A 346 33.78 -35.80 8.69
CA ALA A 346 34.35 -36.42 7.51
C ALA A 346 34.46 -37.94 7.72
N ALA A 347 33.95 -38.70 6.74
CA ALA A 347 34.47 -39.97 6.25
C ALA A 347 33.83 -40.24 4.89
#